data_AF-A0A969IIL4-F1
#
_entry.id   AF-A0A969IIL4-F1
#
_cell.length_a   1.000
_cell.length_b   1.000
_cell.length_c   1.000
_cell.angle_alpha   90.00
_cell.angle_beta   90.00
_cell.angle_gamma   90.00
#
_symmetry.space_group_name_H-M   'P 1'
#
loop_
_entity.id
_entity.type
_entity.pdbx_description
1 polymer ?
#
loop_
_entity_poly.entity_id
_entity_poly.type
_entity_poly.pdbx_seq_one_letter_code
_entity_poly.pdbx_strand_id
1 'polypeptide(L)'
;MPSDTYRSRVNVLAVVTSAAFFGANLFIGLSMGVYWLSLAPADFVAQFFPQFITFLLTILPLFLLMPVGLIRSARLDRDNALARRNWRIALWLYLAVSLITIFYHMPLNVRLAAAIGSPVGDALNFYTSIALVGPVTDENGATIRTIWLLGHIPRILITFAIPVYVLRAMAARTAP
;
A
#
# COMPACT_ATOMS: atom_id res chain seq x y z
N MET A 1 -15.91 -7.33 29.94
CA MET A 1 -14.65 -7.50 29.18
C MET A 1 -14.98 -8.21 27.86
N PRO A 2 -14.37 -7.83 26.72
CA PRO A 2 -14.57 -8.56 25.47
C PRO A 2 -14.06 -10.00 25.62
N SER A 3 -14.79 -10.96 25.05
CA SER A 3 -14.39 -12.37 25.09
C SER A 3 -13.05 -12.59 24.38
N ASP A 4 -12.30 -13.61 24.82
CA ASP A 4 -11.05 -13.99 24.17
C ASP A 4 -11.24 -14.32 22.68
N THR A 5 -12.40 -14.87 22.33
CA THR A 5 -12.80 -15.12 20.95
C THR A 5 -12.93 -13.83 20.13
N TYR A 6 -13.57 -12.78 20.66
CA TYR A 6 -13.69 -11.50 19.94
C TYR A 6 -12.33 -10.87 19.70
N ARG A 7 -11.48 -10.83 20.73
CA ARG A 7 -10.12 -10.30 20.62
C ARG A 7 -9.29 -11.07 19.59
N SER A 8 -9.36 -12.40 19.61
CA SER A 8 -8.67 -13.26 18.65
C SER A 8 -9.08 -12.92 17.21
N ARG A 9 -10.39 -12.81 16.93
CA ARG A 9 -10.90 -12.44 15.60
C ARG A 9 -10.38 -11.09 15.10
N VAL A 10 -10.36 -10.08 15.97
CA VAL A 10 -9.85 -8.75 15.62
C VAL A 10 -8.35 -8.77 15.32
N ASN A 11 -7.56 -9.51 16.11
CA ASN A 11 -6.13 -9.67 15.86
C ASN A 11 -5.87 -10.43 14.55
N VAL A 12 -6.65 -11.49 14.26
CA VAL A 12 -6.58 -12.21 12.99
C VAL A 12 -6.86 -11.27 11.82
N LEU A 13 -7.88 -10.41 11.93
CA LEU A 13 -8.17 -9.40 10.91
C LEU A 13 -6.94 -8.50 10.67
N ALA A 14 -6.31 -7.99 11.73
CA ALA A 14 -5.11 -7.15 11.62
C ALA A 14 -3.93 -7.89 10.95
N VAL A 15 -3.69 -9.15 11.32
CA VAL A 15 -2.61 -9.98 10.75
C VAL A 15 -2.87 -10.27 9.28
N VAL A 16 -4.05 -10.81 8.95
CA VAL A 16 -4.37 -11.24 7.59
C VAL A 16 -4.37 -10.05 6.62
N THR A 17 -5.02 -8.94 6.98
CA THR A 17 -5.09 -7.76 6.11
C THR A 17 -3.71 -7.14 5.89
N SER A 18 -2.90 -7.00 6.94
CA SER A 18 -1.55 -6.44 6.82
C SER A 18 -0.58 -7.36 6.07
N ALA A 19 -0.58 -8.66 6.35
CA ALA A 19 0.28 -9.62 5.67
C ALA A 19 -0.10 -9.80 4.20
N ALA A 20 -1.39 -9.90 3.87
CA ALA A 20 -1.86 -10.01 2.49
C ALA A 20 -1.57 -8.72 1.70
N PHE A 21 -1.77 -7.54 2.30
CA PHE A 21 -1.42 -6.27 1.66
C PHE A 21 0.09 -6.16 1.40
N PHE A 22 0.93 -6.57 2.37
CA PHE A 22 2.37 -6.68 2.16
C PHE A 22 2.70 -7.63 1.00
N GLY A 23 2.15 -8.84 0.99
CA GLY A 23 2.39 -9.84 -0.05
C GLY A 23 2.05 -9.31 -1.45
N ALA A 24 0.93 -8.58 -1.58
CA ALA A 24 0.57 -7.96 -2.84
C ALA A 24 1.55 -6.85 -3.27
N ASN A 25 2.02 -6.01 -2.33
CA ASN A 25 3.05 -5.01 -2.62
C ASN A 25 4.39 -5.66 -3.01
N LEU A 26 4.76 -6.76 -2.36
CA LEU A 26 5.96 -7.52 -2.71
C LEU A 26 5.86 -8.11 -4.11
N PHE A 27 4.72 -8.71 -4.46
CA PHE A 27 4.46 -9.23 -5.81
C PHE A 27 4.54 -8.11 -6.87
N ILE A 28 3.92 -6.96 -6.61
CA ILE A 28 3.98 -5.81 -7.51
C ILE A 28 5.43 -5.34 -7.71
N GLY A 29 6.25 -5.29 -6.66
CA GLY A 29 7.63 -4.83 -6.78
C GLY A 29 8.57 -5.84 -7.43
N LEU A 30 8.54 -7.10 -6.98
CA LEU A 30 9.51 -8.11 -7.41
C LEU A 30 9.11 -8.81 -8.70
N SER A 31 7.83 -9.06 -8.93
CA SER A 31 7.38 -9.77 -10.13
C SER A 31 6.98 -8.79 -11.21
N MET A 32 5.98 -7.94 -10.93
CA MET A 32 5.52 -6.96 -11.93
C MET A 32 6.56 -5.88 -12.20
N GLY A 33 7.32 -5.45 -11.20
CA GLY A 33 8.39 -4.47 -11.40
C GLY A 33 9.50 -4.99 -12.32
N VAL A 34 9.93 -6.24 -12.17
CA VAL A 34 10.90 -6.87 -13.09
C VAL A 34 10.32 -6.99 -14.49
N TYR A 35 9.07 -7.44 -14.61
CA TYR A 35 8.37 -7.48 -15.90
C TYR A 35 8.29 -6.10 -16.56
N TRP A 36 7.88 -5.06 -15.84
CA TRP A 36 7.79 -3.71 -16.38
C TRP A 36 9.14 -3.14 -16.79
N LEU A 37 10.22 -3.48 -16.09
CA LEU A 37 11.59 -3.08 -16.47
C LEU A 37 12.07 -3.75 -17.75
N SER A 38 11.58 -4.95 -18.08
CA SER A 38 11.96 -5.64 -19.32
C SER A 38 11.24 -5.13 -20.57
N LEU A 39 10.13 -4.39 -20.40
CA LEU A 39 9.38 -3.81 -21.52
C LEU A 39 10.11 -2.64 -22.17
N ALA A 40 9.80 -2.36 -23.44
CA ALA A 40 10.10 -1.04 -24.01
C ALA A 40 9.28 0.04 -23.27
N PRO A 41 9.76 1.30 -23.20
CA PRO A 41 9.04 2.36 -22.49
C PRO A 41 7.60 2.57 -22.95
N ALA A 42 7.35 2.54 -24.26
CA ALA A 42 6.00 2.67 -24.83
C ALA A 42 5.08 1.52 -24.39
N ASP A 43 5.59 0.28 -24.39
CA ASP A 43 4.83 -0.90 -23.95
C ASP A 43 4.51 -0.83 -22.45
N PHE A 44 5.45 -0.34 -21.64
CA PHE A 44 5.18 -0.09 -20.22
C PHE A 44 4.02 0.89 -20.04
N VAL A 45 4.04 2.03 -20.73
CA VAL A 45 2.97 3.04 -20.63
C VAL A 45 1.63 2.44 -21.05
N ALA A 46 1.59 1.70 -22.15
CA ALA A 46 0.38 1.06 -22.65
C ALA A 46 -0.19 0.00 -21.69
N GLN A 47 0.67 -0.78 -21.03
CA GLN A 47 0.26 -1.95 -20.26
C GLN A 47 0.10 -1.70 -18.75
N PHE A 48 0.81 -0.70 -18.21
CA PHE A 48 0.86 -0.48 -16.75
C PHE A 48 -0.53 -0.26 -16.16
N PHE A 49 -1.30 0.71 -16.67
CA PHE A 49 -2.55 1.11 -16.03
C PHE A 49 -3.64 0.01 -16.07
N PRO A 50 -3.87 -0.69 -17.20
CA PRO A 50 -4.79 -1.84 -17.25
C PRO A 50 -4.41 -2.98 -16.28
N GLN A 51 -3.12 -3.25 -16.11
CA GLN A 51 -2.65 -4.24 -15.13
C GLN A 51 -2.84 -3.73 -13.70
N PHE A 52 -2.44 -2.47 -13.45
CA PHE A 52 -2.53 -1.82 -12.15
C PHE A 52 -3.96 -1.79 -11.60
N ILE A 53 -4.97 -1.44 -12.43
CA ILE A 53 -6.35 -1.34 -11.94
C ILE A 53 -6.89 -2.68 -11.45
N THR A 54 -6.49 -3.78 -12.09
CA THR A 54 -6.84 -5.14 -11.67
C THR A 54 -6.24 -5.46 -10.30
N PHE A 55 -4.98 -5.10 -10.07
CA PHE A 55 -4.35 -5.22 -8.76
C PHE A 55 -5.03 -4.33 -7.73
N LEU A 56 -5.30 -3.06 -8.06
CA LEU A 56 -5.92 -2.10 -7.17
C LEU A 56 -7.25 -2.62 -6.63
N LEU A 57 -8.13 -3.11 -7.50
CA LEU A 57 -9.44 -3.64 -7.10
C LEU A 57 -9.32 -4.84 -6.16
N THR A 58 -8.25 -5.63 -6.30
CA THR A 58 -7.99 -6.79 -5.43
C THR A 58 -7.41 -6.39 -4.07
N ILE A 59 -6.50 -5.42 -4.04
CA ILE A 59 -5.76 -5.04 -2.82
C ILE A 59 -6.46 -3.96 -2.00
N LEU A 60 -7.32 -3.15 -2.61
CA LEU A 60 -8.01 -2.04 -1.94
C LEU A 60 -8.86 -2.50 -0.75
N PRO A 61 -9.65 -3.60 -0.82
CA PRO A 61 -10.39 -4.09 0.33
C PRO A 61 -9.48 -4.44 1.51
N LEU A 62 -8.31 -5.05 1.25
CA LEU A 62 -7.33 -5.38 2.29
C LEU A 62 -6.80 -4.12 2.96
N PHE A 63 -6.47 -3.11 2.16
CA PHE A 63 -6.00 -1.82 2.64
C PHE A 63 -7.04 -1.13 3.53
N LEU A 64 -8.31 -1.10 3.10
CA LEU A 64 -9.40 -0.46 3.84
C LEU A 64 -9.81 -1.20 5.12
N LEU A 65 -9.69 -2.54 5.13
CA LEU A 65 -10.00 -3.36 6.31
C LEU A 65 -8.88 -3.36 7.36
N MET A 66 -7.62 -3.15 6.94
CA MET A 66 -6.47 -3.09 7.83
C MET A 66 -6.63 -2.13 9.02
N PRO A 67 -7.00 -0.85 8.84
CA PRO A 67 -7.17 0.08 9.96
C PRO A 67 -8.27 -0.38 10.93
N VAL A 68 -9.28 -1.12 10.46
CA VAL A 68 -10.32 -1.69 11.35
C VAL A 68 -9.68 -2.68 12.32
N GLY A 69 -8.87 -3.62 11.83
CA GLY A 69 -8.13 -4.56 12.66
C GLY A 69 -7.19 -3.84 13.62
N LEU A 70 -6.33 -2.95 13.09
CA LEU A 70 -5.32 -2.23 13.87
C LEU A 70 -5.93 -1.37 14.99
N ILE A 71 -6.95 -0.55 14.68
CA ILE A 71 -7.59 0.35 15.65
C ILE A 71 -8.30 -0.45 16.73
N ARG A 72 -9.02 -1.51 16.35
CA ARG A 72 -9.77 -2.33 17.31
C ARG A 72 -8.82 -3.11 18.22
N SER A 73 -7.75 -3.71 17.68
CA SER A 73 -6.71 -4.35 18.50
C SER A 73 -6.02 -3.35 19.44
N ALA A 74 -5.68 -2.16 18.95
CA ALA A 74 -5.07 -1.10 19.78
C ALA A 74 -5.96 -0.71 20.97
N ARG A 75 -7.28 -0.59 20.75
CA ARG A 75 -8.25 -0.27 21.82
C ARG A 75 -8.35 -1.39 22.85
N LEU A 76 -8.30 -2.65 22.40
CA LEU A 76 -8.36 -3.82 23.27
C LEU A 76 -7.10 -4.00 24.15
N ASP A 77 -5.96 -3.49 23.69
CA ASP A 77 -4.68 -3.52 24.41
C ASP A 77 -4.31 -2.17 25.04
N ARG A 78 -5.28 -1.28 25.24
CA ARG A 78 -5.03 0.08 25.77
C ARG A 78 -4.30 0.08 27.11
N ASP A 79 -4.50 -0.94 27.94
CA ASP A 79 -3.96 -1.04 29.29
C ASP A 79 -2.57 -1.72 29.32
N ASN A 80 -2.14 -2.38 28.23
CA ASN A 80 -0.79 -2.92 28.10
C ASN A 80 0.12 -1.93 27.33
N ALA A 81 1.05 -1.29 28.04
CA ALA A 81 1.88 -0.22 27.47
C ALA A 81 2.75 -0.69 26.29
N LEU A 82 3.30 -1.90 26.35
CA LEU A 82 4.18 -2.44 25.31
C LEU A 82 3.38 -2.82 24.06
N ALA A 83 2.25 -3.52 24.21
CA ALA A 83 1.35 -3.83 23.11
C ALA A 83 0.81 -2.55 22.45
N ARG A 84 0.34 -1.58 23.26
CA ARG A 84 -0.14 -0.27 22.79
C ARG A 84 0.91 0.49 21.98
N ARG A 85 2.19 0.45 22.37
CA ARG A 85 3.29 1.06 21.60
C ARG A 85 3.40 0.43 20.21
N ASN A 86 3.41 -0.90 20.12
CA ASN A 86 3.52 -1.60 18.85
C ASN A 86 2.31 -1.35 17.93
N TRP A 87 1.08 -1.33 18.47
CA TRP A 87 -0.12 -0.98 17.71
C TRP A 87 -0.06 0.45 17.16
N ARG A 88 0.42 1.42 17.95
CA ARG A 88 0.60 2.80 17.48
C ARG A 88 1.62 2.88 16.34
N ILE A 89 2.73 2.14 16.43
CA ILE A 89 3.72 2.10 15.35
C ILE A 89 3.08 1.53 14.08
N ALA A 90 2.34 0.41 14.17
CA ALA A 90 1.65 -0.16 13.01
C ALA A 90 0.64 0.83 12.38
N LEU A 91 -0.09 1.60 13.19
CA LEU A 91 -1.00 2.66 12.71
C LEU A 91 -0.25 3.81 12.03
N TRP A 92 0.89 4.25 12.57
CA TRP A 92 1.72 5.27 11.92
C TRP A 92 2.32 4.79 10.61
N LEU A 93 2.74 3.52 10.53
CA LEU A 93 3.20 2.90 9.29
C LEU A 93 2.07 2.83 8.25
N TYR A 94 0.86 2.44 8.65
CA TYR A 94 -0.33 2.48 7.79
C TYR A 94 -0.60 3.90 7.26
N LEU A 95 -0.52 4.91 8.13
CA LEU A 95 -0.67 6.31 7.71
C LEU A 95 0.44 6.72 6.72
N ALA A 96 1.69 6.38 7.00
CA ALA A 96 2.81 6.68 6.11
C ALA A 96 2.62 6.09 4.71
N VAL A 97 2.22 4.81 4.59
CA VAL A 97 1.93 4.22 3.28
C VAL A 97 0.70 4.84 2.61
N SER A 98 -0.30 5.28 3.39
CA SER A 98 -1.46 6.01 2.86
C SER A 98 -1.04 7.32 2.21
N LEU A 99 -0.18 8.09 2.88
CA LEU A 99 0.34 9.36 2.37
C LEU A 99 1.21 9.14 1.12
N ILE A 100 2.09 8.15 1.11
CA ILE A 100 2.88 7.79 -0.09
C ILE A 100 1.93 7.40 -1.24
N THR A 101 0.90 6.62 -0.96
CA THR A 101 -0.07 6.22 -1.98
C THR A 101 -0.76 7.44 -2.59
N ILE A 102 -1.27 8.35 -1.75
CA ILE A 102 -2.02 9.54 -2.17
C ILE A 102 -1.14 10.55 -2.89
N PHE A 103 0.05 10.86 -2.37
CA PHE A 103 0.86 11.98 -2.86
C PHE A 103 1.95 11.58 -3.85
N TYR A 104 2.28 10.29 -3.94
CA TYR A 104 3.32 9.80 -4.85
C TYR A 104 2.74 8.88 -5.93
N HIS A 105 2.14 7.76 -5.54
CA HIS A 105 1.70 6.76 -6.51
C HIS A 105 0.43 7.16 -7.26
N MET A 106 -0.58 7.74 -6.61
CA MET A 106 -1.82 8.15 -7.28
C MET A 106 -1.57 9.17 -8.40
N PRO A 107 -0.77 10.25 -8.20
CA PRO A 107 -0.36 11.13 -9.29
C PRO A 107 0.26 10.41 -10.48
N LEU A 108 1.22 9.53 -10.24
CA LEU A 108 1.90 8.78 -11.30
C LEU A 108 0.95 7.81 -12.02
N ASN A 109 0.10 7.11 -11.27
CA ASN A 109 -0.88 6.17 -11.82
C ASN A 109 -1.90 6.89 -12.71
N VAL A 110 -2.39 8.06 -12.28
CA VAL A 110 -3.35 8.86 -13.06
C VAL A 110 -2.69 9.46 -14.29
N ARG A 111 -1.41 9.88 -14.21
CA ARG A 111 -0.62 10.28 -15.38
C ARG A 111 -0.50 9.16 -16.42
N LEU A 112 -0.20 7.94 -15.97
CA LEU A 112 -0.13 6.76 -16.83
C LEU A 112 -1.51 6.36 -17.38
N ALA A 113 -2.58 6.58 -16.63
CA ALA A 113 -3.95 6.41 -17.11
C ALA A 113 -4.28 7.41 -18.23
N ALA A 114 -3.97 8.69 -18.01
CA ALA A 114 -4.21 9.75 -18.99
C ALA A 114 -3.43 9.52 -20.28
N ALA A 115 -2.20 9.01 -20.19
CA ALA A 115 -1.33 8.70 -21.33
C ALA A 115 -1.95 7.72 -22.33
N ILE A 116 -2.81 6.82 -21.85
CA ILE A 116 -3.50 5.82 -22.67
C ILE A 116 -4.96 6.20 -22.97
N GLY A 117 -5.36 7.44 -22.69
CA GLY A 117 -6.73 7.92 -22.90
C GLY A 117 -7.78 7.31 -21.95
N SER A 118 -7.36 6.82 -20.77
CA SER A 118 -8.31 6.29 -19.78
C SER A 118 -9.16 7.42 -19.19
N PRO A 119 -10.49 7.22 -19.01
CA PRO A 119 -11.37 8.21 -18.39
C PRO A 119 -11.00 8.50 -16.92
N VAL A 120 -10.21 7.64 -16.28
CA VAL A 120 -9.67 7.89 -14.94
C VAL A 120 -8.72 9.09 -14.93
N GLY A 121 -8.00 9.35 -16.03
CA GLY A 121 -7.14 10.52 -16.18
C GLY A 121 -7.92 11.82 -15.98
N ASP A 122 -9.08 11.92 -16.61
CA ASP A 122 -9.96 13.09 -16.54
C ASP A 122 -10.72 13.15 -15.22
N ALA A 123 -11.30 12.01 -14.78
CA ALA A 123 -12.10 11.93 -13.56
C ALA A 123 -11.30 12.28 -12.30
N LEU A 124 -9.99 12.02 -12.32
CA LEU A 124 -9.08 12.27 -11.20
C LEU A 124 -8.03 13.33 -11.53
N ASN A 125 -8.38 14.34 -12.35
CA ASN A 125 -7.46 15.39 -12.81
C ASN A 125 -6.73 16.16 -11.69
N PHE A 126 -7.28 16.21 -10.48
CA PHE A 126 -6.56 16.74 -9.31
C PHE A 126 -5.19 16.05 -9.12
N TYR A 127 -5.11 14.74 -9.32
CA TYR A 127 -3.84 14.02 -9.19
C TYR A 127 -2.84 14.37 -10.28
N THR A 128 -3.28 14.84 -11.45
CA THR A 128 -2.36 15.32 -12.48
C THR A 128 -1.84 16.73 -12.13
N SER A 129 -2.60 17.56 -11.43
CA SER A 129 -2.16 18.91 -11.03
C SER A 129 -1.11 18.91 -9.92
N ILE A 130 -1.13 17.90 -9.03
CA ILE A 130 -0.13 17.74 -7.96
C ILE A 130 1.01 16.77 -8.30
N ALA A 131 1.04 16.26 -9.53
CA ALA A 131 2.06 15.31 -9.94
C ALA A 131 3.46 15.94 -9.96
N LEU A 132 4.43 15.22 -9.39
CA LEU A 132 5.85 15.59 -9.41
C LEU A 132 6.48 15.52 -10.82
N VAL A 133 5.75 14.96 -11.78
CA VAL A 133 6.17 14.80 -13.17
C VAL A 133 5.10 15.39 -14.11
N GLY A 134 5.55 15.87 -15.27
CA GLY A 134 4.70 16.34 -16.34
C GLY A 134 3.88 15.21 -17.01
N PRO A 135 3.15 15.52 -18.09
CA PRO A 135 2.50 14.52 -18.92
C PRO A 135 3.47 13.44 -19.40
N VAL A 136 2.98 12.20 -19.53
CA VAL A 136 3.77 11.09 -20.09
C VAL A 136 3.96 11.34 -21.59
N THR A 137 5.20 11.22 -22.06
CA THR A 137 5.59 11.30 -23.47
C THR A 137 6.50 10.12 -23.81
N ASP A 138 6.70 9.87 -25.10
CA ASP A 138 7.62 8.81 -25.56
C ASP A 138 9.04 9.02 -25.04
N GLU A 139 9.47 10.28 -24.90
CA GLU A 139 10.80 10.66 -24.41
C GLU A 139 10.98 10.41 -22.91
N ASN A 140 9.91 10.48 -22.11
CA ASN A 140 10.00 10.42 -20.65
C ASN A 140 9.43 9.13 -20.02
N GLY A 141 8.84 8.23 -20.80
CA GLY A 141 8.22 7.00 -20.30
C GLY A 141 9.16 6.12 -19.46
N ALA A 142 10.43 6.03 -19.85
CA ALA A 142 11.46 5.29 -19.10
C ALA A 142 11.74 5.90 -17.72
N THR A 143 11.76 7.23 -17.65
CA THR A 143 11.95 7.99 -16.41
C THR A 143 10.75 7.82 -15.49
N ILE A 144 9.52 7.92 -16.01
CA ILE A 144 8.30 7.72 -15.23
C ILE A 144 8.23 6.31 -14.65
N ARG A 145 8.58 5.28 -15.43
CA ARG A 145 8.70 3.90 -14.95
C ARG A 145 9.67 3.80 -13.77
N THR A 146 10.86 4.39 -13.93
CA THR A 146 11.93 4.33 -12.92
C THR A 146 11.49 5.02 -11.63
N ILE A 147 10.93 6.23 -11.73
CA ILE A 147 10.39 6.97 -10.59
C ILE A 147 9.32 6.14 -9.87
N TRP A 148 8.37 5.58 -10.62
CA TRP A 148 7.31 4.77 -10.04
C TRP A 148 7.86 3.59 -9.21
N LEU A 149 8.83 2.85 -9.78
CA LEU A 149 9.45 1.70 -9.12
C LEU A 149 10.30 2.08 -7.91
N LEU A 150 11.03 3.19 -7.99
CA LEU A 150 11.82 3.71 -6.88
C LEU A 150 10.93 4.08 -5.67
N GLY A 151 9.78 4.70 -5.91
CA GLY A 151 8.81 4.99 -4.85
C GLY A 151 8.15 3.73 -4.25
N HIS A 152 8.12 2.63 -5.01
CA HIS A 152 7.54 1.38 -4.54
C HIS A 152 8.45 0.61 -3.55
N ILE A 153 9.77 0.81 -3.61
CA ILE A 153 10.72 0.22 -2.65
C ILE A 153 10.41 0.59 -1.18
N PRO A 154 10.36 1.88 -0.79
CA PRO A 154 10.03 2.24 0.59
C PRO A 154 8.62 1.78 0.98
N ARG A 155 7.68 1.71 0.04
CA ARG A 155 6.34 1.16 0.26
C ARG A 155 6.39 -0.32 0.64
N ILE A 156 7.22 -1.14 0.00
CA ILE A 156 7.40 -2.56 0.39
C ILE A 156 7.96 -2.65 1.82
N LEU A 157 8.98 -1.86 2.14
CA LEU A 157 9.60 -1.88 3.48
C LEU A 157 8.61 -1.48 4.58
N ILE A 158 7.83 -0.42 4.34
CA ILE A 158 6.80 0.04 5.28
C ILE A 158 5.71 -1.03 5.43
N THR A 159 5.21 -1.58 4.32
CA THR A 159 4.14 -2.59 4.37
C THR A 159 4.59 -3.90 5.00
N PHE A 160 5.87 -4.28 4.87
CA PHE A 160 6.47 -5.39 5.61
C PHE A 160 6.53 -5.12 7.12
N ALA A 161 6.88 -3.90 7.53
CA ALA A 161 7.00 -3.55 8.94
C ALA A 161 5.65 -3.59 9.68
N ILE A 162 4.52 -3.30 9.02
CA ILE A 162 3.18 -3.35 9.64
C ILE A 162 2.90 -4.71 10.30
N PRO A 163 2.86 -5.85 9.59
CA PRO A 163 2.59 -7.16 10.20
C PRO A 163 3.64 -7.54 11.24
N VAL A 164 4.91 -7.12 11.10
CA VAL A 164 5.93 -7.31 12.16
C VAL A 164 5.50 -6.64 13.46
N TYR A 165 5.07 -5.37 13.41
CA TYR A 165 4.61 -4.66 14.60
C TYR A 165 3.27 -5.19 15.14
N VAL A 166 2.38 -5.71 14.28
CA VAL A 166 1.18 -6.43 14.71
C VAL A 166 1.55 -7.67 15.53
N LEU A 167 2.47 -8.50 15.04
CA LEU A 167 2.92 -9.71 15.74
C LEU A 167 3.65 -9.37 17.05
N ARG A 168 4.49 -8.32 17.06
CA ARG A 168 5.14 -7.83 18.28
C ARG A 168 4.14 -7.35 19.32
N ALA A 169 3.05 -6.69 18.90
CA ALA A 169 2.00 -6.26 19.82
C ALA A 169 1.30 -7.46 20.47
N MET A 170 1.06 -8.53 19.69
CA MET A 170 0.47 -9.76 20.20
C MET A 170 1.40 -10.49 21.18
N ALA A 171 2.70 -10.61 20.86
CA ALA A 171 3.69 -11.24 21.73
C ALA A 171 3.92 -10.46 23.03
N ALA A 172 3.84 -9.13 23.00
CA ALA A 172 3.95 -8.28 24.17
C ALA A 172 2.84 -8.50 25.22
N ARG A 173 1.76 -9.20 24.87
CA ARG A 173 0.70 -9.58 25.81
C ARG A 173 0.99 -10.87 26.55
N THR A 174 1.80 -11.74 25.96
CA THR A 174 2.15 -13.05 26.51
C THR A 174 3.45 -13.01 27.32
N ALA A 175 4.13 -11.86 27.34
CA ALA A 175 5.28 -11.64 28.20
C ALA A 175 4.82 -11.54 29.67
N PRO A 176 5.52 -12.22 30.61
CA PRO A 176 5.18 -12.22 32.03
C PRO A 176 5.30 -10.84 32.68
#